data_AF-A0A497A7S7-F1
#
_entry.id   AF-A0A497A7S7-F1
#
_cell.length_a   1.000
_cell.length_b   1.000
_cell.length_c   1.000
_cell.angle_alpha   90.00
_cell.angle_beta   90.00
_cell.angle_gamma   90.00
#
_symmetry.space_group_name_H-M   'P 1'
#
loop_
_entity.id
_entity.type
_entity.pdbx_description
1 polymer ?
#
loop_
_entity_poly.entity_id
_entity_poly.type
_entity_poly.pdbx_seq_one_letter_code
_entity_poly.pdbx_strand_id
1 'polypeptide(L)'
;MSEKRMLIVDAQLVKRIDDNRGDMGRSEFINFLIENQFKEETKKQDGITREEFHQFQEGTKELLRNFLEFFISYGLELGKQPGDNEFEQLSRKLQSLGSSTKVKGS
;
A
#
# COMPACT_ATOMS: atom_id res chain seq x y z
N MET A 1 -10.03 -38.13 4.13
CA MET A 1 -10.29 -38.52 2.73
C MET A 1 -11.23 -37.48 2.16
N SER A 2 -10.79 -36.64 1.21
CA SER A 2 -11.67 -35.66 0.57
C SER A 2 -12.66 -36.39 -0.36
N GLU A 3 -13.92 -35.99 -0.30
CA GLU A 3 -14.95 -36.47 -1.22
C GLU A 3 -14.56 -36.08 -2.65
N LYS A 4 -14.52 -37.05 -3.58
CA LYS A 4 -14.18 -36.80 -4.99
C LYS A 4 -15.46 -36.82 -5.82
N ARG A 5 -15.64 -35.80 -6.67
CA ARG A 5 -16.76 -35.67 -7.60
C ARG A 5 -16.25 -35.60 -9.04
N MET A 6 -17.08 -36.00 -10.01
CA MET A 6 -16.73 -35.98 -11.44
C MET A 6 -17.09 -34.63 -12.06
N LEU A 7 -16.14 -34.02 -12.76
CA LEU A 7 -16.33 -32.80 -13.55
C LEU A 7 -16.19 -33.15 -15.04
N ILE A 8 -17.26 -32.93 -15.82
CA ILE A 8 -17.27 -33.16 -17.26
C ILE A 8 -17.01 -31.82 -17.95
N VAL A 9 -16.01 -31.80 -18.84
CA VAL A 9 -15.57 -30.61 -19.60
C VAL A 9 -15.20 -31.01 -21.02
N ASP A 10 -15.18 -30.03 -21.92
CA ASP A 10 -14.78 -30.26 -23.31
C ASP A 10 -13.35 -30.77 -23.43
N ALA A 11 -13.13 -31.71 -24.35
CA ALA A 11 -11.81 -32.29 -24.59
C ALA A 11 -10.76 -31.23 -24.96
N GLN A 12 -11.16 -30.18 -25.68
CA GLN A 12 -10.27 -29.07 -26.04
C GLN A 12 -9.83 -28.26 -24.80
N LEU A 13 -10.72 -28.10 -23.82
CA LEU A 13 -10.39 -27.43 -22.57
C LEU A 13 -9.41 -28.26 -21.74
N VAL A 14 -9.61 -29.58 -21.67
CA VAL A 14 -8.67 -30.49 -21.00
C VAL A 14 -7.27 -30.38 -21.63
N LYS A 15 -7.19 -30.38 -22.96
CA LYS A 15 -5.93 -30.20 -23.68
C LYS A 15 -5.27 -28.87 -23.32
N ARG A 16 -6.01 -27.76 -23.36
CA ARG A 16 -5.51 -26.45 -22.93
C ARG A 16 -4.98 -26.46 -21.50
N ILE A 17 -5.67 -27.12 -20.57
CA ILE A 17 -5.21 -27.26 -19.19
C ILE A 17 -3.90 -28.03 -19.14
N ASP A 18 -3.80 -29.17 -19.82
CA ASP A 18 -2.58 -29.97 -19.83
C ASP A 18 -1.40 -29.25 -20.45
N ASP A 19 -1.62 -28.47 -21.51
CA ASP A 19 -0.58 -27.70 -22.20
C ASP A 19 -0.05 -26.53 -21.34
N ASN A 20 -0.82 -26.04 -20.35
CA ASN A 20 -0.49 -24.82 -19.58
C ASN A 20 -0.24 -25.06 -18.08
N ARG A 21 -0.57 -26.24 -17.53
CA ARG A 21 -0.45 -26.51 -16.09
C ARG A 21 0.98 -26.65 -15.57
N GLY A 22 1.97 -26.76 -16.47
CA GLY A 22 3.34 -27.11 -16.11
C GLY A 22 3.35 -28.43 -15.34
N ASP A 23 4.02 -28.43 -14.18
CA ASP A 23 4.12 -29.62 -13.33
C ASP A 23 2.93 -29.84 -12.39
N MET A 24 1.99 -28.88 -12.30
CA MET A 24 0.85 -28.94 -11.38
C MET A 24 -0.18 -29.99 -11.80
N GLY A 25 -0.83 -30.64 -10.83
CA GLY A 25 -1.99 -31.49 -11.11
C GLY A 25 -3.17 -30.68 -11.68
N ARG A 26 -4.07 -31.29 -12.46
CA ARG A 26 -5.23 -30.57 -13.04
C ARG A 26 -6.10 -29.86 -11.99
N SER A 27 -6.37 -30.54 -10.86
CA SER A 27 -7.14 -29.95 -9.75
C SER A 27 -6.41 -28.80 -9.07
N GLU A 28 -5.09 -28.93 -8.91
CA GLU A 28 -4.23 -27.91 -8.30
C GLU A 28 -4.14 -26.67 -9.20
N PHE A 29 -3.95 -26.88 -10.49
CA PHE A 29 -3.93 -25.80 -11.49
C PHE A 29 -5.26 -25.04 -11.54
N ILE A 30 -6.40 -25.76 -11.55
CA ILE A 30 -7.72 -25.12 -11.51
C ILE A 30 -7.91 -24.35 -10.20
N ASN A 31 -7.53 -24.92 -9.06
CA ASN A 31 -7.62 -24.22 -7.77
C ASN A 31 -6.75 -22.95 -7.74
N PHE A 32 -5.53 -23.03 -8.28
CA PHE A 32 -4.63 -21.87 -8.41
C PHE A 32 -5.25 -20.75 -9.25
N LEU A 33 -5.85 -21.08 -10.40
CA LEU A 33 -6.52 -20.09 -11.25
C LEU A 33 -7.71 -19.44 -10.53
N ILE A 34 -8.52 -20.24 -9.83
CA ILE A 34 -9.65 -19.76 -9.03
C ILE A 34 -9.17 -18.78 -7.96
N GLU A 35 -8.15 -19.16 -7.19
CA GLU A 35 -7.58 -18.30 -6.15
C GLU A 35 -7.04 -16.99 -6.71
N ASN A 36 -6.34 -17.03 -7.84
CA ASN A 36 -5.80 -15.81 -8.45
C ASN A 36 -6.88 -14.87 -8.95
N GLN A 37 -7.93 -15.41 -9.59
CA GLN A 37 -9.06 -14.60 -10.05
C GLN A 37 -9.74 -13.87 -8.87
N PHE A 38 -9.94 -14.56 -7.74
CA PHE A 38 -10.56 -13.95 -6.56
C PHE A 38 -9.61 -13.02 -5.79
N LYS A 39 -8.29 -13.27 -5.81
CA LYS A 39 -7.29 -12.37 -5.21
C LYS A 39 -7.14 -11.06 -6.00
N GLU A 40 -7.33 -11.07 -7.31
CA GLU A 40 -7.30 -9.84 -8.13
C GLU A 40 -8.50 -8.92 -7.87
N GLU A 41 -9.68 -9.47 -7.59
CA GLU A 41 -10.84 -8.66 -7.19
C GLU A 41 -10.63 -7.95 -5.85
N THR A 42 -9.92 -8.58 -4.91
CA THR A 42 -9.56 -7.95 -3.62
C THR A 42 -8.44 -6.92 -3.78
N LYS A 43 -7.45 -7.16 -4.67
CA LYS A 43 -6.32 -6.24 -4.88
C LYS A 43 -6.63 -5.02 -5.73
N LYS A 44 -7.71 -5.01 -6.53
CA LYS A 44 -8.13 -3.82 -7.29
C LYS A 44 -8.52 -2.63 -6.40
N GLN A 45 -8.74 -2.85 -5.11
CA GLN A 45 -9.03 -1.79 -4.13
C GLN A 45 -7.80 -1.35 -3.32
N ASP A 46 -6.62 -1.91 -3.57
CA ASP A 46 -5.40 -1.64 -2.80
C ASP A 46 -4.45 -0.64 -3.50
N GLY A 47 -4.99 0.19 -4.38
CA GLY A 47 -4.28 1.28 -5.04
C GLY A 47 -4.58 2.62 -4.37
N ILE A 48 -3.55 3.43 -4.12
CA ILE A 48 -3.73 4.81 -3.63
C ILE A 48 -4.44 5.62 -4.72
N THR A 49 -5.52 6.32 -4.37
CA THR A 49 -6.23 7.19 -5.29
C THR A 49 -5.39 8.41 -5.68
N ARG A 50 -5.68 9.01 -6.84
CA ARG A 50 -4.95 10.20 -7.31
C ARG A 50 -5.11 11.35 -6.31
N GLU A 51 -6.27 11.45 -5.69
CA GLU A 51 -6.62 12.45 -4.69
C GLU A 51 -5.83 12.25 -3.38
N GLU A 52 -5.72 11.01 -2.89
CA GLU A 52 -4.90 10.68 -1.72
C GLU A 52 -3.41 10.96 -1.97
N PHE A 53 -2.90 10.63 -3.17
CA PHE A 53 -1.53 10.95 -3.54
C PHE A 53 -1.30 12.46 -3.62
N HIS A 54 -2.27 13.21 -4.15
CA HIS A 54 -2.18 14.67 -4.23
C HIS A 54 -2.18 15.31 -2.84
N GLN A 55 -3.03 14.83 -1.92
CA GLN A 55 -3.04 15.29 -0.53
C GLN A 55 -1.72 15.01 0.18
N PHE A 56 -1.15 13.82 -0.01
CA PHE A 56 0.16 13.46 0.51
C PHE A 56 1.27 14.37 -0.02
N GLN A 57 1.27 14.65 -1.34
CA GLN A 57 2.24 15.53 -1.97
C GLN A 57 2.19 16.95 -1.39
N GLU A 58 1.00 17.52 -1.27
CA GLU A 58 0.83 18.89 -0.75
C GLU A 58 1.21 18.96 0.73
N GLY A 59 0.83 17.97 1.54
CA GLY A 59 1.26 17.88 2.95
C GLY A 59 2.77 17.76 3.10
N THR A 60 3.43 17.00 2.22
CA THR A 60 4.91 16.86 2.23
C THR A 60 5.60 18.17 1.83
N LYS A 61 5.08 18.89 0.84
CA LYS A 61 5.61 20.20 0.43
C LYS A 61 5.45 21.24 1.54
N GLU A 62 4.30 21.27 2.21
CA GLU A 62 4.06 22.17 3.33
C GLU A 62 5.02 21.87 4.48
N LEU A 63 5.23 20.58 4.79
CA LEU A 63 6.17 20.17 5.81
C LEU A 63 7.60 20.62 5.51
N LEU A 64 8.07 20.40 4.28
CA LEU A 64 9.40 20.82 3.85
C LEU A 64 9.54 22.35 3.88
N ARG A 65 8.50 23.09 3.47
CA ARG A 65 8.47 24.55 3.57
C ARG A 65 8.62 25.01 5.02
N ASN A 66 7.82 24.47 5.93
CA ASN A 66 7.86 24.82 7.36
C ASN A 66 9.22 24.47 7.99
N PHE A 67 9.81 23.34 7.60
CA PHE A 67 11.14 22.95 8.04
C PHE A 67 12.23 23.93 7.55
N LEU A 68 12.20 24.29 6.27
CA LEU A 68 13.16 25.27 5.72
C LEU A 68 12.96 26.66 6.32
N GLU A 69 11.72 27.08 6.54
CA GLU A 69 11.41 28.35 7.22
C GLU A 69 11.97 28.36 8.64
N PHE A 70 11.83 27.26 9.39
CA PHE A 70 12.48 27.08 10.69
C PHE A 70 14.00 27.22 10.57
N PHE A 71 14.65 26.53 9.64
CA PHE A 71 16.11 26.64 9.49
C PHE A 71 16.58 28.03 9.04
N ILE A 72 15.79 28.75 8.25
CA ILE A 72 16.15 30.09 7.78
C ILE A 72 15.94 31.11 8.91
N SER A 73 14.86 31.00 9.68
CA SER A 73 14.60 31.88 10.82
C SER A 73 15.52 31.59 12.01
N TYR A 74 15.77 30.31 12.34
CA TYR A 74 16.59 29.91 13.48
C TYR A 74 18.07 29.70 13.16
N GLY A 75 18.40 29.14 11.99
CA GLY A 75 19.78 28.78 11.64
C GLY A 75 20.62 29.96 11.17
N LEU A 76 20.00 31.01 10.62
CA LEU A 76 20.69 32.27 10.28
C LEU A 76 20.70 33.26 11.45
N GLU A 77 19.80 33.13 12.43
CA GLU A 77 19.89 33.78 13.74
C GLU A 77 20.83 32.99 14.66
N LEU A 78 22.14 33.09 14.41
CA LEU A 78 23.18 32.55 15.28
C LEU A 78 22.94 32.87 16.76
N GLY A 79 22.52 31.87 17.53
CA GLY A 79 22.87 31.74 18.95
C GLY A 79 21.76 31.82 20.00
N LYS A 80 20.47 31.79 19.65
CA LYS A 80 19.41 31.68 20.68
C LYS A 80 18.93 30.23 20.83
N GLN A 81 19.04 29.72 22.06
CA GLN A 81 18.52 28.42 22.46
C GLN A 81 17.01 28.38 22.18
N PRO A 82 16.48 27.35 21.50
CA PRO A 82 15.07 27.31 21.15
C PRO A 82 14.22 27.39 22.42
N GLY A 83 13.17 28.22 22.41
CA GLY A 83 12.12 28.09 23.41
C GLY A 83 11.41 26.76 23.15
N ASP A 84 11.38 25.88 24.16
CA ASP A 84 10.91 24.49 24.06
C ASP A 84 9.57 24.33 23.30
N ASN A 85 8.69 25.35 23.37
CA ASN A 85 7.39 25.37 22.73
C ASN A 85 7.40 25.29 21.19
N GLU A 86 8.34 25.93 20.49
CA GLU A 86 8.29 25.98 19.00
C GLU A 86 8.79 24.68 18.37
N PHE A 87 9.84 24.09 18.97
CA PHE A 87 10.33 22.78 18.58
C PHE A 87 9.30 21.68 18.89
N GLU A 88 8.58 21.80 20.02
CA GLU A 88 7.45 20.92 20.33
C GLU A 88 6.32 21.06 19.31
N GLN A 89 5.99 22.26 18.85
CA GLN A 89 4.95 22.44 17.82
C GLN A 89 5.33 21.80 16.48
N LEU A 90 6.59 21.94 16.04
CA LEU A 90 7.09 21.29 14.84
C LEU A 90 7.09 19.76 15.00
N SER A 91 7.53 19.26 16.16
CA SER A 91 7.53 17.83 16.49
C SER A 91 6.11 17.25 16.51
N ARG A 92 5.13 17.99 17.05
CA ARG A 92 3.72 17.58 17.04
C ARG A 92 3.13 17.55 15.62
N LYS A 93 3.47 18.53 14.75
CA LYS A 93 3.06 18.52 13.34
C LYS A 93 3.68 17.36 12.56
N LEU A 94 4.94 17.04 12.82
CA LEU A 94 5.62 15.86 12.26
C LEU A 94 4.97 14.55 12.73
N GLN A 95 4.62 14.46 14.01
CA GLN A 95 4.03 13.27 14.60
C GLN A 95 2.57 13.05 14.14
N SER A 96 1.78 14.10 13.92
CA SER A 96 0.42 13.99 13.39
C SER A 96 0.40 13.52 11.93
N LEU A 97 1.37 13.95 11.12
CA LEU A 97 1.56 13.46 9.76
C LEU A 97 2.02 11.99 9.73
N GLY A 98 2.90 11.59 10.66
CA GLY A 98 3.36 10.20 10.80
C GLY A 98 2.36 9.23 11.44
N SER A 99 1.36 9.73 12.19
CA SER A 99 0.30 8.90 12.78
C SER A 99 -0.90 8.73 11.86
N SER A 100 -1.16 9.69 10.96
CA SER A 100 -2.21 9.58 9.93
C SER A 100 -2.02 8.39 8.98
N THR A 101 -0.79 7.89 8.83
CA THR A 101 -0.47 6.68 8.04
C THR A 101 -0.60 5.38 8.85
N LYS A 102 -0.72 5.41 10.18
CA LYS A 102 -0.84 4.22 11.03
C LYS A 102 -2.29 3.80 11.37
N VAL A 103 -3.31 4.58 11.01
CA VAL A 103 -4.69 4.37 11.50
C VAL A 103 -5.60 3.57 10.55
N LYS A 104 -5.14 3.13 9.36
CA LYS A 104 -5.92 2.21 8.49
C LYS A 104 -5.25 0.85 8.30
N GLY A 105 -4.79 0.27 9.40
CA GLY A 105 -4.28 -1.10 9.46
C GLY A 105 -4.73 -1.79 10.74
N SER A 106 -6.03 -2.01 10.90
CA SER A 106 -6.63 -2.93 11.87
C SER A 106 -7.99 -3.38 11.36
#